data_AF-A0A0B0NM36-F1
#
_entry.id   AF-A0A0B0NM36-F1
#
_cell.length_a   1.000
_cell.length_b   1.000
_cell.length_c   1.000
_cell.angle_alpha   90.00
_cell.angle_beta   90.00
_cell.angle_gamma   90.00
#
_symmetry.space_group_name_H-M   'P 1'
#
loop_
_entity.id
_entity.type
_entity.pdbx_description
1 polymer ?
#
loop_
_entity_poly.entity_id
_entity_poly.type
_entity_poly.pdbx_seq_one_letter_code
_entity_poly.pdbx_strand_id
1 'polypeptide(L)'
;MGGAATIVCFQQLKGILGLIHFTHETDLVSVMRSVFSQIHQWRWESAVLGCCFLFFLLLTRYFSKRKAAFFWINAMAPLTTVILGSLLVYLTHAEKHGVQVIGHLKKGLNPPSASDLAFGSSHLMAAIKTGIVIGIIGLAEGIAVGRTFAMFKNYHIDGNKEMIAFGMMNIAGSCTSCYLTAGPFSRTAVNFNAGSRSAVSNIVMATAVMFTLLFLTPLFHYTPLVVLSSIIIAAMLGLLDYEAAIHLWKIDKFDFFICLGAYLGVVLGSVEIGLIIAITVSLLRIILFVARPRTMVLGNIPNSGIYRSMDQYQIANSVPGILILQIDAPVFFANASYLRERISRWIYEEEDRLKSAGEASLHYVILDLSAVGSIDTSGISMLEELMKNVHRKGLQLLLANPQSEMMKKLDKSKLIDKIGQGWIFLTVEEAVSACNFMLHTCKAIHVAVDQNAEENKV
;
A
#
# COMPACT_ATOMS: atom_id res chain seq x y z
N MET A 1 2.54 10.06 1.18
CA MET A 1 3.65 11.03 1.35
C MET A 1 3.51 12.21 0.41
N GLY A 2 3.46 11.98 -0.91
CA GLY A 2 3.31 13.06 -1.89
C GLY A 2 2.19 14.03 -1.54
N GLY A 3 0.99 13.52 -1.21
CA GLY A 3 -0.14 14.37 -0.84
C GLY A 3 0.07 15.19 0.43
N ALA A 4 0.73 14.62 1.45
CA ALA A 4 1.01 15.34 2.70
C ALA A 4 2.04 16.46 2.48
N ALA A 5 3.11 16.19 1.71
CA ALA A 5 4.06 17.20 1.31
C ALA A 5 3.39 18.33 0.51
N THR A 6 2.49 17.99 -0.41
CA THR A 6 1.68 18.96 -1.17
C THR A 6 0.83 19.85 -0.25
N ILE A 7 0.09 19.28 0.70
CA ILE A 7 -0.72 20.05 1.67
C ILE A 7 0.16 20.98 2.49
N VAL A 8 1.28 20.48 3.02
CA VAL A 8 2.18 21.31 3.83
C VAL A 8 2.71 22.46 2.98
N CYS A 9 3.10 22.24 1.72
CA CYS A 9 3.48 23.33 0.80
C CYS A 9 2.37 24.38 0.66
N PHE A 10 1.12 23.96 0.49
CA PHE A 10 -0.01 24.88 0.38
C PHE A 10 -0.31 25.64 1.67
N GLN A 11 -0.17 25.01 2.84
CA GLN A 11 -0.30 25.69 4.13
C GLN A 11 0.78 26.73 4.36
N GLN A 12 1.98 26.55 3.77
CA GLN A 12 3.06 27.54 3.87
C GLN A 12 2.83 28.77 2.98
N LEU A 13 1.86 28.75 2.05
CA LEU A 13 1.50 29.95 1.29
C LEU A 13 1.06 31.10 2.18
N LYS A 14 0.52 30.83 3.38
CA LYS A 14 0.19 31.88 4.36
C LYS A 14 1.40 32.75 4.71
N GLY A 15 2.58 32.14 4.89
CA GLY A 15 3.81 32.86 5.21
C GLY A 15 4.43 33.51 3.98
N ILE A 16 4.39 32.84 2.82
CA ILE A 16 4.88 33.42 1.55
C ILE A 16 4.09 34.68 1.18
N LEU A 17 2.76 34.66 1.31
CA LEU A 17 1.88 35.76 0.92
C LEU A 17 1.64 36.79 2.04
N GLY A 18 2.13 36.53 3.26
CA GLY A 18 1.96 37.41 4.42
C GLY A 18 0.51 37.50 4.94
N LEU A 19 -0.29 36.44 4.76
CA LEU A 19 -1.69 36.40 5.17
C LEU A 19 -1.83 36.31 6.69
N ILE A 20 -2.74 37.08 7.27
CA ILE A 20 -3.00 37.10 8.73
C ILE A 20 -4.09 36.09 9.10
N HIS A 21 -5.13 35.99 8.27
CA HIS A 21 -6.27 35.10 8.50
C HIS A 21 -6.18 33.89 7.57
N PHE A 22 -5.80 32.74 8.09
CA PHE A 22 -5.69 31.51 7.29
C PHE A 22 -6.58 30.42 7.86
N THR A 23 -7.14 29.57 6.99
CA THR A 23 -7.99 28.45 7.41
C THR A 23 -7.25 27.50 8.37
N HIS A 24 -7.98 26.95 9.33
CA HIS A 24 -7.51 25.85 10.18
C HIS A 24 -7.64 24.48 9.51
N GLU A 25 -8.48 24.38 8.48
CA GLU A 25 -8.66 23.16 7.71
C GLU A 25 -7.43 22.84 6.85
N THR A 26 -7.14 21.54 6.70
CA THR A 26 -5.95 21.08 5.96
C THR A 26 -6.22 20.77 4.50
N ASP A 27 -7.49 20.72 4.08
CA ASP A 27 -7.86 20.34 2.73
C ASP A 27 -7.50 21.42 1.70
N LEU A 28 -7.15 20.98 0.49
CA LEU A 28 -6.73 21.86 -0.59
C LEU A 28 -7.79 22.92 -0.93
N VAL A 29 -9.07 22.56 -0.89
CA VAL A 29 -10.16 23.45 -1.32
C VAL A 29 -10.30 24.61 -0.35
N SER A 30 -10.33 24.35 0.95
CA SER A 30 -10.37 25.37 2.00
C SER A 30 -9.12 26.24 1.98
N VAL A 31 -7.95 25.63 1.80
CA VAL A 31 -6.67 26.37 1.71
C VAL A 31 -6.68 27.32 0.50
N MET A 32 -7.02 26.82 -0.69
CA MET A 32 -7.06 27.65 -1.90
C MET A 32 -8.15 28.72 -1.81
N ARG A 33 -9.33 28.39 -1.27
CA ARG A 33 -10.40 29.37 -1.03
C ARG A 33 -9.94 30.48 -0.08
N SER A 34 -9.21 30.15 0.98
CA SER A 34 -8.64 31.14 1.91
C SER A 34 -7.63 32.05 1.20
N VAL A 35 -6.77 31.48 0.35
CA VAL A 35 -5.74 32.22 -0.39
C VAL A 35 -6.35 33.19 -1.40
N PHE A 36 -7.33 32.72 -2.18
CA PHE A 36 -7.94 33.52 -3.25
C PHE A 36 -9.05 34.47 -2.77
N SER A 37 -9.75 34.17 -1.67
CA SER A 37 -10.72 35.12 -1.10
C SER A 37 -10.05 36.38 -0.51
N GLN A 38 -8.78 36.29 -0.15
CA GLN A 38 -8.01 37.34 0.51
C GLN A 38 -6.90 37.94 -0.36
N ILE A 39 -7.04 37.92 -1.69
CA ILE A 39 -6.05 38.51 -2.63
C ILE A 39 -5.68 39.96 -2.25
N HIS A 40 -6.65 40.73 -1.74
CA HIS A 40 -6.43 42.11 -1.29
C HIS A 40 -5.48 42.25 -0.07
N GLN A 41 -5.24 41.16 0.68
CA GLN A 41 -4.32 41.15 1.83
C GLN A 41 -2.91 40.70 1.45
N TRP A 42 -2.67 40.31 0.20
CA TRP A 42 -1.36 39.82 -0.24
C TRP A 42 -0.32 40.93 -0.13
N ARG A 43 0.80 40.59 0.51
CA ARG A 43 1.95 41.49 0.67
C ARG A 43 3.02 41.09 -0.33
N TRP A 44 3.25 41.93 -1.34
CA TRP A 44 4.22 41.66 -2.39
C TRP A 44 5.64 41.59 -1.83
N GLU A 45 5.93 42.34 -0.76
CA GLU A 45 7.22 42.34 -0.06
C GLU A 45 7.53 40.93 0.47
N SER A 46 6.55 40.31 1.12
CA SER A 46 6.67 38.94 1.62
C SER A 46 6.79 37.94 0.46
N ALA A 47 5.97 38.09 -0.59
CA ALA A 47 5.99 37.18 -1.73
C ALA A 47 7.34 37.19 -2.46
N VAL A 48 7.92 38.36 -2.71
CA VAL A 48 9.24 38.51 -3.34
C VAL A 48 10.31 37.90 -2.44
N LEU A 49 10.32 38.24 -1.14
CA LEU A 49 11.30 37.71 -0.20
C LEU A 49 11.25 36.18 -0.12
N GLY A 50 10.05 35.62 -0.05
CA GLY A 50 9.82 34.17 -0.03
C GLY A 50 10.27 33.48 -1.31
N CYS A 51 9.92 34.02 -2.47
CA CYS A 51 10.38 33.50 -3.76
C CYS A 51 11.91 33.53 -3.88
N CYS A 52 12.57 34.61 -3.43
CA CYS A 52 14.03 34.71 -3.44
C CYS A 52 14.70 33.66 -2.55
N PHE A 53 14.24 33.50 -1.30
CA PHE A 53 14.81 32.50 -0.40
C PHE A 53 14.49 31.07 -0.83
N LEU A 54 13.27 30.81 -1.32
CA LEU A 54 12.91 29.51 -1.89
C LEU A 54 13.79 29.18 -3.10
N PHE A 55 13.98 30.13 -4.02
CA PHE A 55 14.87 29.97 -5.16
C PHE A 55 16.30 29.66 -4.72
N PHE A 56 16.84 30.41 -3.75
CA PHE A 56 18.16 30.16 -3.17
C PHE A 56 18.28 28.73 -2.61
N LEU A 57 17.31 28.27 -1.81
CA LEU A 57 17.30 26.93 -1.21
C LEU A 57 17.21 25.81 -2.26
N LEU A 58 16.39 26.00 -3.30
CA LEU A 58 16.26 25.03 -4.39
C LEU A 58 17.53 25.00 -5.25
N LEU A 59 18.17 26.15 -5.47
CA LEU A 59 19.41 26.26 -6.23
C LEU A 59 20.58 25.57 -5.50
N THR A 60 20.74 25.81 -4.20
CA THR A 60 21.77 25.12 -3.40
C THR A 60 21.57 23.61 -3.41
N ARG A 61 20.32 23.16 -3.35
CA ARG A 61 19.97 21.75 -3.43
C ARG A 61 20.29 21.14 -4.79
N TYR A 62 19.97 21.84 -5.87
CA TYR A 62 20.25 21.41 -7.23
C TYR A 62 21.76 21.19 -7.45
N PHE A 63 22.59 22.14 -7.02
CA PHE A 63 24.04 22.01 -7.11
C PHE A 63 24.60 20.88 -6.24
N SER A 64 24.06 20.70 -5.03
CA SER A 64 24.45 19.59 -4.15
C SER A 64 24.12 18.22 -4.73
N LYS A 65 23.01 18.08 -5.49
CA LYS A 65 22.70 16.81 -6.19
C LYS A 65 23.66 16.53 -7.34
N ARG A 66 24.15 17.55 -8.04
CA ARG A 66 25.10 17.39 -9.15
C ARG A 66 26.54 17.14 -8.68
N LYS A 67 26.97 17.76 -7.58
CA LYS A 67 28.33 17.61 -7.05
C LYS A 67 28.31 17.45 -5.53
N ALA A 68 28.88 16.35 -5.05
CA ALA A 68 29.00 16.05 -3.62
C ALA A 68 29.81 17.11 -2.84
N ALA A 69 30.74 17.81 -3.49
CA ALA A 69 31.53 18.88 -2.89
C ALA A 69 30.65 20.03 -2.33
N PHE A 70 29.46 20.27 -2.90
CA PHE A 70 28.54 21.32 -2.45
C PHE A 70 27.55 20.87 -1.37
N PHE A 71 27.74 19.68 -0.80
CA PHE A 71 26.89 19.16 0.28
C PHE A 71 26.78 20.12 1.47
N TRP A 72 27.91 20.67 1.92
CA TRP A 72 27.97 21.60 3.05
C TRP A 72 27.19 22.90 2.81
N ILE A 73 27.16 23.38 1.57
CA ILE A 73 26.40 24.57 1.20
C ILE A 73 24.90 24.30 1.39
N ASN A 74 24.41 23.16 0.91
CA ASN A 74 23.00 22.79 1.07
C ASN A 74 22.63 22.52 2.54
N ALA A 75 23.53 21.94 3.33
CA ALA A 75 23.32 21.71 4.76
C ALA A 75 23.22 23.02 5.57
N MET A 76 24.02 24.03 5.23
CA MET A 76 24.01 25.34 5.90
C MET A 76 22.94 26.29 5.37
N ALA A 77 22.41 26.06 4.16
CA ALA A 77 21.49 26.97 3.50
C ALA A 77 20.28 27.39 4.36
N PRO A 78 19.57 26.50 5.08
CA PRO A 78 18.45 26.92 5.95
C PRO A 78 18.89 27.91 7.04
N LEU A 79 20.01 27.64 7.72
CA LEU A 79 20.54 28.53 8.74
C LEU A 79 20.96 29.88 8.14
N THR A 80 21.64 29.86 7.00
CA THR A 80 22.03 31.07 6.27
C THR A 80 20.81 31.89 5.87
N THR A 81 19.72 31.26 5.40
CA THR A 81 18.48 32.00 5.08
C THR A 81 17.83 32.65 6.29
N VAL A 82 17.88 32.01 7.46
CA VAL A 82 17.39 32.62 8.72
C VAL A 82 18.25 33.83 9.07
N ILE A 83 19.57 33.70 9.08
CA ILE A 83 20.49 34.79 9.43
C ILE A 83 20.34 35.98 8.47
N LEU A 84 20.36 35.72 7.16
CA LEU A 84 20.20 36.76 6.14
C LEU A 84 18.81 37.40 6.19
N GLY A 85 17.76 36.59 6.40
CA GLY A 85 16.40 37.08 6.54
C GLY A 85 16.24 38.02 7.74
N SER A 86 16.73 37.61 8.91
CA SER A 86 16.67 38.43 10.12
C SER A 86 17.48 39.72 9.97
N LEU A 87 18.67 39.65 9.36
CA LEU A 87 19.50 40.83 9.10
C LEU A 87 18.83 41.80 8.12
N LEU A 88 18.23 41.29 7.04
CA LEU A 88 17.53 42.10 6.06
C LEU A 88 16.35 42.82 6.71
N VAL A 89 15.50 42.09 7.44
CA VAL A 89 14.36 42.68 8.16
C VAL A 89 14.83 43.75 9.15
N TYR A 90 15.88 43.48 9.92
CA TYR A 90 16.43 44.43 10.89
C TYR A 90 16.94 45.71 10.22
N LEU A 91 17.68 45.60 9.12
CA LEU A 91 18.25 46.76 8.42
C LEU A 91 17.16 47.57 7.70
N THR A 92 16.23 46.92 7.03
CA THR A 92 15.19 47.59 6.24
C THR A 92 13.94 47.95 7.05
N HIS A 93 13.87 47.54 8.33
CA HIS A 93 12.67 47.62 9.16
C HIS A 93 11.43 47.06 8.44
N ALA A 94 11.59 45.90 7.80
CA ALA A 94 10.55 45.30 6.98
C ALA A 94 9.30 44.92 7.79
N GLU A 95 9.44 44.75 9.11
CA GLU A 95 8.31 44.50 10.01
C GLU A 95 7.28 45.66 9.99
N LYS A 96 7.74 46.89 9.78
CA LYS A 96 6.87 48.08 9.65
C LYS A 96 6.17 48.15 8.29
N HIS A 97 6.68 47.40 7.31
CA HIS A 97 6.18 47.35 5.94
C HIS A 97 5.33 46.10 5.66
N GLY A 98 4.84 45.43 6.71
CA GLY A 98 3.89 44.33 6.59
C GLY A 98 4.52 42.93 6.45
N VAL A 99 5.84 42.79 6.57
CA VAL A 99 6.49 41.47 6.68
C VAL A 99 6.28 40.94 8.10
N GLN A 100 5.63 39.79 8.22
CA GLN A 100 5.37 39.18 9.52
C GLN A 100 6.65 38.58 10.10
N VAL A 101 6.95 38.94 11.35
CA VAL A 101 8.11 38.45 12.12
C VAL A 101 7.64 37.63 13.33
N ILE A 102 8.53 36.83 13.90
CA ILE A 102 8.24 36.04 15.09
C ILE A 102 7.89 36.93 16.29
N GLY A 103 8.62 38.03 16.49
CA GLY A 103 8.42 38.94 17.61
C GLY A 103 8.97 38.41 18.94
N HIS A 104 8.38 38.84 20.06
CA HIS A 104 8.90 38.55 21.39
C HIS A 104 8.66 37.09 21.81
N LEU A 105 9.75 36.36 22.03
CA LEU A 105 9.74 35.00 22.58
C LEU A 105 10.18 35.00 24.05
N LYS A 106 9.47 34.24 24.89
CA LYS A 106 9.87 34.04 26.29
C LYS A 106 11.18 33.27 26.34
N LYS A 107 12.21 33.88 26.93
CA LYS A 107 13.53 33.27 27.11
C LYS A 107 13.50 32.22 28.24
N GLY A 108 14.27 31.14 28.07
CA GLY A 108 14.44 30.10 29.08
C GLY A 108 13.70 28.81 28.79
N LEU A 109 13.84 27.83 29.68
CA LEU A 109 13.11 26.57 29.66
C LEU A 109 11.82 26.70 30.48
N ASN A 110 10.82 25.91 30.12
CA ASN A 110 9.62 25.79 30.96
C ASN A 110 10.01 25.15 32.32
N PRO A 111 9.44 25.64 33.43
CA PRO A 111 9.68 25.00 34.73
C PRO A 111 9.08 23.58 34.75
N PRO A 112 9.61 22.67 35.59
CA PRO A 112 8.98 21.38 35.84
C PRO A 112 7.54 21.57 36.33
N SER A 113 6.60 20.83 35.74
CA SER A 113 5.15 20.95 36.01
C SER A 113 4.53 19.66 36.54
N ALA A 114 5.35 18.73 37.02
CA ALA A 114 4.88 17.46 37.60
C ALA A 114 3.96 17.70 38.82
N SER A 115 4.21 18.76 39.59
CA SER A 115 3.38 19.17 40.74
C SER A 115 2.02 19.72 40.34
N ASP A 116 1.85 20.16 39.08
CA ASP A 116 0.67 20.89 38.62
C ASP A 116 -0.38 19.97 38.00
N LEU A 117 -0.17 18.64 38.05
CA LEU A 117 -1.09 17.63 37.52
C LEU A 117 -2.37 17.53 38.38
N ALA A 118 -3.41 18.23 37.95
CA ALA A 118 -4.68 18.34 38.65
C ALA A 118 -5.67 17.19 38.32
N PHE A 119 -5.45 16.02 38.91
CA PHE A 119 -6.33 14.84 38.77
C PHE A 119 -7.73 14.99 39.38
N GLY A 120 -7.99 16.05 40.15
CA GLY A 120 -9.31 16.33 40.75
C GLY A 120 -10.14 17.39 40.02
N SER A 121 -9.69 17.90 38.88
CA SER A 121 -10.35 19.03 38.20
C SER A 121 -11.66 18.62 37.52
N SER A 122 -12.61 19.55 37.40
CA SER A 122 -13.84 19.39 36.62
C SER A 122 -13.59 19.08 35.14
N HIS A 123 -12.41 19.43 34.63
CA HIS A 123 -11.99 19.20 33.25
C HIS A 123 -11.31 17.85 33.02
N LEU A 124 -11.07 17.05 34.06
CA LEU A 124 -10.36 15.77 33.93
C LEU A 124 -11.00 14.84 32.90
N MET A 125 -12.32 14.68 32.96
CA MET A 125 -13.03 13.79 32.01
C MET A 125 -12.89 14.28 30.57
N ALA A 126 -12.98 15.60 30.35
CA ALA A 126 -12.76 16.20 29.04
C ALA A 126 -11.31 16.01 28.56
N ALA A 127 -10.34 16.15 29.47
CA ALA A 127 -8.91 15.95 29.18
C ALA A 127 -8.58 14.48 28.87
N ILE A 128 -9.17 13.52 29.59
CA ILE A 128 -9.02 12.08 29.29
C ILE A 128 -9.61 11.77 27.92
N LYS A 129 -10.84 12.22 27.64
CA LYS A 129 -11.51 11.97 26.36
C LYS A 129 -10.72 12.58 25.20
N THR A 130 -10.25 13.81 25.36
CA THR A 130 -9.39 14.48 24.38
C THR A 130 -8.06 13.76 24.24
N GLY A 131 -7.43 13.39 25.35
CA GLY A 131 -6.14 12.70 25.45
C GLY A 131 -6.12 11.35 24.72
N ILE A 132 -7.19 10.55 24.86
CA ILE A 132 -7.33 9.29 24.12
C ILE A 132 -7.38 9.55 22.62
N VAL A 133 -8.20 10.51 22.18
CA VAL A 133 -8.36 10.83 20.75
C VAL A 133 -7.05 11.34 20.17
N ILE A 134 -6.44 12.37 20.77
CA ILE A 134 -5.20 12.96 20.26
C ILE A 134 -4.01 11.99 20.38
N GLY A 135 -3.99 11.12 21.39
CA GLY A 135 -2.96 10.10 21.56
C GLY A 135 -2.99 9.05 20.44
N ILE A 136 -4.18 8.57 20.06
CA ILE A 136 -4.35 7.66 18.92
C ILE A 136 -3.91 8.35 17.62
N ILE A 137 -4.33 9.59 17.40
CA ILE A 137 -3.97 10.37 16.19
C ILE A 137 -2.45 10.58 16.13
N GLY A 138 -1.83 11.03 17.22
CA GLY A 138 -0.38 11.29 17.27
C GLY A 138 0.46 10.03 17.09
N LEU A 139 -0.01 8.88 17.58
CA LEU A 139 0.62 7.57 17.38
C LEU A 139 0.47 7.08 15.93
N ALA A 140 -0.71 7.24 15.34
CA ALA A 140 -0.94 6.91 13.93
C ALA A 140 -0.07 7.76 13.00
N GLU A 141 0.00 9.08 13.24
CA GLU A 141 0.89 10.00 12.52
C GLU A 141 2.35 9.60 12.70
N GLY A 142 2.77 9.35 13.94
CA GLY A 142 4.13 8.94 14.29
C GLY A 142 4.59 7.67 13.56
N ILE A 143 3.78 6.61 13.60
CA ILE A 143 4.08 5.35 12.92
C ILE A 143 4.08 5.52 11.40
N ALA A 144 3.16 6.32 10.85
CA ALA A 144 3.11 6.60 9.41
C ALA A 144 4.40 7.29 8.93
N VAL A 145 4.88 8.30 9.67
CA VAL A 145 6.16 8.98 9.40
C VAL A 145 7.34 8.04 9.61
N GLY A 146 7.35 7.25 10.68
CA GLY A 146 8.42 6.28 10.95
C GLY A 146 8.58 5.28 9.80
N ARG A 147 7.49 4.59 9.44
CA ARG A 147 7.50 3.60 8.34
C ARG A 147 7.92 4.20 7.01
N THR A 148 7.51 5.45 6.76
CA THR A 148 7.93 6.21 5.57
C THR A 148 9.45 6.25 5.43
N PHE A 149 10.15 6.72 6.47
CA PHE A 149 11.61 6.86 6.42
C PHE A 149 12.34 5.51 6.55
N ALA A 150 11.72 4.52 7.19
CA ALA A 150 12.22 3.15 7.25
C ALA A 150 12.31 2.49 5.87
N MET A 151 11.27 2.68 5.05
CA MET A 151 11.26 2.22 3.66
C MET A 151 12.38 2.88 2.84
N PHE A 152 12.64 4.18 3.01
CA PHE A 152 13.73 4.88 2.30
C PHE A 152 15.13 4.34 2.63
N LYS A 153 15.35 3.86 3.86
CA LYS A 153 16.64 3.34 4.32
C LYS A 153 16.70 1.82 4.35
N ASN A 154 15.66 1.14 3.89
CA ASN A 154 15.52 -0.32 3.92
C ASN A 154 15.80 -0.93 5.31
N TYR A 155 15.25 -0.34 6.38
CA TYR A 155 15.24 -0.94 7.71
C TYR A 155 13.81 -1.22 8.19
N HIS A 156 13.68 -2.10 9.19
CA HIS A 156 12.39 -2.46 9.76
C HIS A 156 12.11 -1.69 11.05
N ILE A 157 10.86 -1.26 11.23
CA ILE A 157 10.37 -0.65 12.46
C ILE A 157 9.42 -1.62 13.15
N ASP A 158 9.70 -1.87 14.42
CA ASP A 158 8.83 -2.62 15.32
C ASP A 158 7.74 -1.69 15.87
N GLY A 159 6.50 -1.90 15.44
CA GLY A 159 5.36 -1.08 15.82
C GLY A 159 5.14 -1.04 17.33
N ASN A 160 5.31 -2.17 18.03
CA ASN A 160 5.09 -2.22 19.48
C ASN A 160 6.10 -1.36 20.23
N LYS A 161 7.37 -1.35 19.78
CA LYS A 161 8.42 -0.51 20.37
C LYS A 161 8.16 0.98 20.12
N GLU A 162 7.70 1.35 18.93
CA GLU A 162 7.32 2.74 18.64
C GLU A 162 6.15 3.20 19.52
N MET A 163 5.13 2.36 19.70
CA MET A 163 3.98 2.70 20.56
C MET A 163 4.43 2.98 22.00
N ILE A 164 5.31 2.14 22.56
CA ILE A 164 5.87 2.34 23.90
C ILE A 164 6.71 3.63 23.94
N ALA A 165 7.55 3.88 22.93
CA ALA A 165 8.38 5.08 22.86
C ALA A 165 7.54 6.37 22.83
N PHE A 166 6.48 6.42 22.01
CA PHE A 166 5.55 7.55 21.96
C PHE A 166 4.83 7.77 23.30
N GLY A 167 4.39 6.69 23.95
CA GLY A 167 3.78 6.77 25.28
C GLY A 167 4.73 7.35 26.32
N MET A 168 5.93 6.78 26.42
CA MET A 168 6.95 7.21 27.39
C MET A 168 7.41 8.66 27.15
N MET A 169 7.60 9.06 25.89
CA MET A 169 7.96 10.43 25.52
C MET A 169 6.91 11.44 25.97
N ASN A 170 5.62 11.14 25.78
CA ASN A 170 4.54 12.04 26.17
C ASN A 170 4.28 12.05 27.69
N ILE A 171 4.49 10.93 28.38
CA ILE A 171 4.46 10.88 29.85
C ILE A 171 5.60 11.73 30.43
N ALA A 172 6.81 11.61 29.89
CA ALA A 172 7.94 12.44 30.33
C ALA A 172 7.71 13.93 30.00
N GLY A 173 7.17 14.21 28.81
CA GLY A 173 6.86 15.57 28.35
C GLY A 173 5.81 16.29 29.20
N SER A 174 4.78 15.58 29.68
CA SER A 174 3.72 16.18 30.51
C SER A 174 4.23 16.73 31.84
N CYS A 175 5.31 16.15 32.39
CA CYS A 175 6.00 16.63 33.59
C CYS A 175 6.80 17.92 33.37
N THR A 176 6.92 18.41 32.13
CA THR A 176 7.75 19.58 31.75
C THR A 176 6.98 20.63 30.95
N SER A 177 5.65 20.66 31.08
CA SER A 177 4.74 21.54 30.34
C SER A 177 4.85 21.39 28.83
N CYS A 178 5.17 20.19 28.34
CA CYS A 178 5.15 19.89 26.91
C CYS A 178 3.73 19.57 26.45
N TYR A 179 3.35 20.05 25.27
CA TYR A 179 2.14 19.60 24.60
C TYR A 179 2.37 18.20 23.97
N LEU A 180 1.30 17.57 23.48
CA LEU A 180 1.40 16.26 22.83
C LEU A 180 2.45 16.28 21.71
N THR A 181 3.48 15.45 21.85
CA THR A 181 4.50 15.26 20.83
C THR A 181 4.13 14.08 19.93
N ALA A 182 3.97 14.37 18.63
CA ALA A 182 3.78 13.40 17.56
C ALA A 182 5.05 13.24 16.71
N GLY A 183 5.01 12.48 15.60
CA GLY A 183 6.15 12.34 14.68
C GLY A 183 6.23 13.49 13.68
N PRO A 184 7.11 14.50 13.86
CA PRO A 184 7.07 15.72 13.07
C PRO A 184 7.63 15.49 11.65
N PHE A 185 6.75 15.30 10.67
CA PHE A 185 7.14 15.01 9.28
C PHE A 185 8.18 16.00 8.72
N SER A 186 7.95 17.31 8.90
CA SER A 186 8.85 18.36 8.38
C SER A 186 10.26 18.32 8.98
N ARG A 187 10.37 18.14 10.30
CA ARG A 187 11.67 18.09 11.00
C ARG A 187 12.45 16.83 10.64
N THR A 188 11.77 15.68 10.61
CA THR A 188 12.37 14.41 10.19
C THR A 188 12.82 14.46 8.73
N ALA A 189 12.05 15.09 7.84
CA ALA A 189 12.43 15.28 6.44
C ALA A 189 13.70 16.14 6.28
N VAL A 190 13.84 17.22 7.04
CA VAL A 190 15.05 18.06 7.02
C VAL A 190 16.24 17.26 7.54
N ASN A 191 16.10 16.57 8.68
CA ASN A 191 17.15 15.74 9.27
C ASN A 191 17.60 14.61 8.31
N PHE A 192 16.64 13.97 7.64
CA PHE A 192 16.89 12.95 6.62
C PHE A 192 17.64 13.51 5.41
N ASN A 193 17.19 14.65 4.86
CA ASN A 193 17.85 15.32 3.74
C ASN A 193 19.26 15.81 4.10
N ALA A 194 19.52 16.13 5.36
CA ALA A 194 20.84 16.45 5.89
C ALA A 194 21.75 15.22 6.05
N GLY A 195 21.25 14.01 5.78
CA GLY A 195 22.05 12.78 5.77
C GLY A 195 22.20 12.07 7.12
N SER A 196 21.30 12.32 8.07
CA SER A 196 21.32 11.68 9.39
C SER A 196 21.31 10.15 9.31
N ARG A 197 22.12 9.46 10.12
CA ARG A 197 22.23 7.98 10.15
C ARG A 197 21.89 7.34 11.49
N SER A 198 21.89 8.09 12.59
CA SER A 198 21.66 7.56 13.94
C SER A 198 20.76 8.47 14.77
N ALA A 199 20.17 7.91 15.84
CA ALA A 199 19.34 8.63 16.80
C ALA A 199 20.12 9.71 17.59
N VAL A 200 21.46 9.68 17.56
CA VAL A 200 22.31 10.73 18.15
C VAL A 200 21.99 12.11 17.54
N SER A 201 21.54 12.17 16.29
CA SER A 201 21.08 13.42 15.67
C SER A 201 19.96 14.09 16.50
N ASN A 202 19.04 13.30 17.07
CA ASN A 202 17.96 13.83 17.90
C ASN A 202 18.47 14.38 19.24
N ILE A 203 19.51 13.77 19.82
CA ILE A 203 20.15 14.28 21.05
C ILE A 203 20.82 15.61 20.76
N VAL A 204 21.61 15.70 19.68
CA VAL A 204 22.27 16.94 19.25
C VAL A 204 21.23 18.03 18.97
N MET A 205 20.13 17.69 18.29
CA MET A 205 19.03 18.60 18.05
C MET A 205 18.39 19.10 19.36
N ALA A 206 18.12 18.22 20.32
CA ALA A 206 17.56 18.60 21.61
C ALA A 206 18.49 19.53 22.40
N THR A 207 19.80 19.23 22.45
CA THR A 207 20.81 20.07 23.09
C THR A 207 20.92 21.43 22.40
N ALA A 208 20.92 21.47 21.07
CA ALA A 208 20.96 22.71 20.30
C ALA A 208 19.71 23.57 20.53
N VAL A 209 18.52 22.98 20.59
CA VAL A 209 17.27 23.68 20.94
C VAL A 209 17.34 24.22 22.36
N MET A 210 17.80 23.41 23.32
CA MET A 210 17.97 23.86 24.71
C MET A 210 18.91 25.07 24.82
N PHE A 211 20.07 25.01 24.17
CA PHE A 211 21.02 26.13 24.11
C PHE A 211 20.39 27.36 23.44
N THR A 212 19.64 27.15 22.36
CA THR A 212 18.95 28.22 21.65
C THR A 212 17.95 28.95 22.56
N LEU A 213 17.13 28.21 23.29
CA LEU A 213 16.13 28.76 24.21
C LEU A 213 16.74 29.56 25.37
N LEU A 214 17.90 29.10 25.86
CA LEU A 214 18.62 29.73 26.97
C LEU A 214 19.42 30.98 26.57
N PHE A 215 20.00 31.02 25.37
CA PHE A 215 20.95 32.08 25.00
C PHE A 215 20.58 32.85 23.73
N LEU A 216 20.07 32.17 22.70
CA LEU A 216 19.89 32.75 21.35
C LEU A 216 18.47 33.24 21.07
N THR A 217 17.48 32.98 21.95
CA THR A 217 16.08 33.42 21.78
C THR A 217 15.92 34.88 21.30
N PRO A 218 16.66 35.87 21.84
CA PRO A 218 16.52 37.26 21.39
C PRO A 218 16.89 37.48 19.91
N LEU A 219 17.77 36.65 19.32
CA LEU A 219 18.19 36.78 17.93
C LEU A 219 17.05 36.44 16.94
N PHE A 220 16.04 35.69 17.39
CA PHE A 220 14.91 35.28 16.54
C PHE A 220 13.81 36.33 16.42
N HIS A 221 13.90 37.45 17.16
CA HIS A 221 12.86 38.48 17.19
C HIS A 221 12.52 39.02 15.78
N TYR A 222 13.56 39.30 14.99
CA TYR A 222 13.44 39.83 13.63
C TYR A 222 13.34 38.76 12.55
N THR A 223 13.28 37.48 12.91
CA THR A 223 13.19 36.41 11.93
C THR A 223 11.85 36.48 11.21
N PRO A 224 11.83 36.64 9.87
CA PRO A 224 10.59 36.73 9.11
C PRO A 224 9.96 35.35 8.94
N LEU A 225 8.64 35.25 9.16
CA LEU A 225 7.89 34.00 9.00
C LEU A 225 7.99 33.44 7.58
N VAL A 226 8.13 34.31 6.58
CA VAL A 226 8.28 33.92 5.17
C VAL A 226 9.55 33.10 4.89
N VAL A 227 10.63 33.32 5.64
CA VAL A 227 11.85 32.47 5.54
C VAL A 227 11.56 31.06 6.04
N LEU A 228 10.87 30.92 7.17
CA LEU A 228 10.49 29.60 7.70
C LEU A 228 9.59 28.86 6.72
N SER A 229 8.60 29.54 6.13
CA SER A 229 7.76 28.94 5.09
C SER A 229 8.55 28.49 3.87
N SER A 230 9.53 29.28 3.43
CA SER A 230 10.41 28.91 2.30
C SER A 230 11.25 27.66 2.60
N ILE A 231 11.79 27.54 3.82
CA ILE A 231 12.54 26.35 4.27
C ILE A 231 11.64 25.11 4.25
N ILE A 232 10.42 25.22 4.78
CA ILE A 232 9.48 24.10 4.83
C ILE A 232 9.08 23.67 3.41
N ILE A 233 8.73 24.61 2.52
CA ILE A 233 8.39 24.29 1.12
C ILE A 233 9.57 23.58 0.43
N ALA A 234 10.78 24.12 0.55
CA ALA A 234 11.97 23.51 -0.06
C ALA A 234 12.23 22.08 0.44
N ALA A 235 12.01 21.82 1.73
CA ALA A 235 12.11 20.49 2.31
C ALA A 235 11.03 19.54 1.76
N MET A 236 9.76 19.98 1.76
CA MET A 236 8.60 19.18 1.32
C MET A 236 8.64 18.80 -0.15
N LEU A 237 9.03 19.71 -1.05
CA LEU A 237 9.25 19.41 -2.47
C LEU A 237 10.27 18.29 -2.68
N GLY A 238 11.15 18.07 -1.69
CA GLY A 238 12.11 16.99 -1.69
C GLY A 238 11.57 15.58 -1.52
N LEU A 239 10.34 15.45 -1.02
CA LEU A 239 9.70 14.15 -0.76
C LEU A 239 8.73 13.75 -1.87
N LEU A 240 8.55 14.61 -2.88
CA LEU A 240 7.74 14.30 -4.06
C LEU A 240 8.55 13.44 -5.02
N ASP A 241 8.28 12.13 -5.00
CA ASP A 241 8.89 11.15 -5.91
C ASP A 241 7.94 10.87 -7.09
N TYR A 242 8.04 11.71 -8.12
CA TYR A 242 7.24 11.56 -9.34
C TYR A 242 7.75 10.42 -10.23
N GLU A 243 9.04 10.05 -10.12
CA GLU A 243 9.62 8.92 -10.86
C GLU A 243 9.00 7.60 -10.40
N ALA A 244 8.80 7.43 -9.09
CA ALA A 244 8.08 6.28 -8.54
C ALA A 244 6.63 6.18 -9.06
N ALA A 245 5.92 7.31 -9.18
CA ALA A 245 4.56 7.31 -9.74
C ALA A 245 4.54 6.89 -11.23
N ILE A 246 5.49 7.38 -12.03
CA ILE A 246 5.66 6.98 -13.43
C ILE A 246 6.03 5.49 -13.54
N HIS A 247 6.88 5.01 -12.63
CA HIS A 247 7.28 3.60 -12.56
C HIS A 247 6.08 2.71 -12.25
N LEU A 248 5.24 3.08 -11.29
CA LEU A 248 3.98 2.38 -10.99
C LEU A 248 3.08 2.32 -12.22
N TRP A 249 2.91 3.43 -12.94
CA TRP A 249 2.10 3.46 -14.17
C TRP A 249 2.61 2.49 -15.24
N LYS A 250 3.93 2.31 -15.36
CA LYS A 250 4.55 1.39 -16.32
C LYS A 250 4.40 -0.08 -15.93
N ILE A 251 4.40 -0.40 -14.64
CA ILE A 251 4.33 -1.78 -14.13
C ILE A 251 2.88 -2.24 -13.96
N ASP A 252 2.12 -1.53 -13.13
CA ASP A 252 0.76 -1.91 -12.78
C ASP A 252 -0.14 -0.67 -12.63
N LYS A 253 -1.06 -0.52 -13.57
CA LYS A 253 -2.02 0.57 -13.59
C LYS A 253 -2.91 0.58 -12.33
N PHE A 254 -3.23 -0.58 -11.75
CA PHE A 254 -4.02 -0.64 -10.52
C PHE A 254 -3.26 -0.05 -9.33
N ASP A 255 -1.96 -0.36 -9.17
CA ASP A 255 -1.16 0.23 -8.10
C ASP A 255 -0.99 1.73 -8.28
N PHE A 256 -0.89 2.20 -9.53
CA PHE A 256 -0.94 3.63 -9.81
C PHE A 256 -2.27 4.26 -9.38
N PHE A 257 -3.42 3.64 -9.67
CA PHE A 257 -4.72 4.18 -9.24
C PHE A 257 -4.91 4.14 -7.73
N ILE A 258 -4.38 3.13 -7.03
CA ILE A 258 -4.34 3.09 -5.57
C ILE A 258 -3.52 4.26 -5.04
N CYS A 259 -2.32 4.47 -5.60
CA CYS A 259 -1.43 5.57 -5.23
C CYS A 259 -2.08 6.94 -5.50
N LEU A 260 -2.71 7.11 -6.66
CA LEU A 260 -3.41 8.34 -7.05
C LEU A 260 -4.63 8.60 -6.16
N GLY A 261 -5.43 7.57 -5.87
CA GLY A 261 -6.57 7.66 -4.96
C GLY A 261 -6.14 8.06 -3.56
N ALA A 262 -5.06 7.47 -3.04
CA ALA A 262 -4.46 7.86 -1.77
C ALA A 262 -3.96 9.31 -1.80
N TYR A 263 -3.25 9.71 -2.86
CA TYR A 263 -2.75 11.08 -3.05
C TYR A 263 -3.90 12.10 -3.03
N LEU A 264 -4.94 11.86 -3.84
CA LEU A 264 -6.12 12.72 -3.90
C LEU A 264 -6.88 12.75 -2.59
N GLY A 265 -7.02 11.60 -1.92
CA GLY A 265 -7.65 11.51 -0.61
C GLY A 265 -6.94 12.34 0.45
N VAL A 266 -5.60 12.36 0.43
CA VAL A 266 -4.82 13.24 1.30
C VAL A 266 -5.08 14.70 0.92
N VAL A 267 -4.85 15.07 -0.33
CA VAL A 267 -4.90 16.47 -0.80
C VAL A 267 -6.29 17.11 -0.65
N LEU A 268 -7.36 16.37 -0.95
CA LEU A 268 -8.74 16.88 -0.92
C LEU A 268 -9.40 16.78 0.45
N GLY A 269 -8.79 16.08 1.40
CA GLY A 269 -9.34 15.88 2.74
C GLY A 269 -8.26 16.01 3.80
N SER A 270 -7.72 14.86 4.20
CA SER A 270 -6.69 14.78 5.23
C SER A 270 -5.81 13.56 5.02
N VAL A 271 -4.66 13.55 5.70
CA VAL A 271 -3.73 12.41 5.68
C VAL A 271 -4.44 11.10 6.07
N GLU A 272 -5.38 11.17 7.02
CA GLU A 272 -6.18 10.05 7.50
C GLU A 272 -7.10 9.48 6.41
N ILE A 273 -7.82 10.35 5.70
CA ILE A 273 -8.73 9.95 4.62
C ILE A 273 -7.96 9.25 3.49
N GLY A 274 -6.82 9.83 3.08
CA GLY A 274 -5.99 9.20 2.04
C GLY A 274 -5.41 7.85 2.46
N LEU A 275 -5.08 7.67 3.75
CA LEU A 275 -4.64 6.37 4.27
C LEU A 275 -5.77 5.34 4.26
N ILE A 276 -6.98 5.72 4.69
CA ILE A 276 -8.15 4.84 4.66
C ILE A 276 -8.43 4.39 3.22
N ILE A 277 -8.44 5.31 2.26
CA ILE A 277 -8.63 4.99 0.84
C ILE A 277 -7.58 3.98 0.35
N ALA A 278 -6.30 4.21 0.65
CA ALA A 278 -5.22 3.30 0.25
C ALA A 278 -5.43 1.88 0.80
N ILE A 279 -5.75 1.77 2.10
CA ILE A 279 -5.96 0.48 2.77
C ILE A 279 -7.20 -0.21 2.21
N THR A 280 -8.32 0.50 2.13
CA THR A 280 -9.59 -0.07 1.65
C THR A 280 -9.47 -0.57 0.22
N VAL A 281 -8.88 0.21 -0.70
CA VAL A 281 -8.73 -0.22 -2.10
C VAL A 281 -7.71 -1.37 -2.21
N SER A 282 -6.63 -1.36 -1.43
CA SER A 282 -5.66 -2.47 -1.41
C SER A 282 -6.29 -3.77 -0.88
N LEU A 283 -7.06 -3.69 0.20
CA LEU A 283 -7.80 -4.83 0.73
C LEU A 283 -8.85 -5.34 -0.28
N LEU A 284 -9.59 -4.42 -0.90
CA LEU A 284 -10.55 -4.77 -1.95
C LEU A 284 -9.87 -5.47 -3.12
N ARG A 285 -8.70 -4.99 -3.55
CA ARG A 285 -7.90 -5.63 -4.61
C ARG A 285 -7.50 -7.06 -4.22
N ILE A 286 -7.04 -7.27 -2.99
CA ILE A 286 -6.70 -8.61 -2.48
C ILE A 286 -7.95 -9.50 -2.49
N ILE A 287 -9.08 -9.00 -1.99
CA ILE A 287 -10.34 -9.75 -1.97
C ILE A 287 -10.78 -10.12 -3.39
N LEU A 288 -10.70 -9.20 -4.35
CA LEU A 288 -11.04 -9.49 -5.76
C LEU A 288 -10.12 -10.54 -6.37
N PHE A 289 -8.82 -10.47 -6.09
CA PHE A 289 -7.84 -11.46 -6.55
C PHE A 289 -8.12 -12.85 -5.96
N VAL A 290 -8.45 -12.92 -4.67
CA VAL A 290 -8.81 -14.17 -4.00
C VAL A 290 -10.14 -14.72 -4.48
N ALA A 291 -11.14 -13.85 -4.70
CA ALA A 291 -12.50 -14.22 -5.11
C ALA A 291 -12.57 -14.70 -6.58
N ARG A 292 -11.69 -14.19 -7.45
CA ARG A 292 -11.62 -14.57 -8.87
C ARG A 292 -10.21 -15.05 -9.23
N PRO A 293 -9.81 -16.22 -8.72
CA PRO A 293 -8.50 -16.78 -9.02
C PRO A 293 -8.40 -17.15 -10.51
N ARG A 294 -7.17 -17.19 -11.02
CA ARG A 294 -6.91 -17.63 -12.39
C ARG A 294 -7.15 -19.14 -12.50
N THR A 295 -7.83 -19.52 -13.56
CA THR A 295 -8.02 -20.92 -13.95
C THR A 295 -7.52 -21.05 -15.39
N MET A 296 -6.73 -22.09 -15.65
CA MET A 296 -6.07 -22.27 -16.95
C MET A 296 -6.42 -23.64 -17.52
N VAL A 297 -6.59 -23.73 -18.83
CA VAL A 297 -6.67 -25.02 -19.53
C VAL A 297 -5.26 -25.48 -19.87
N LEU A 298 -4.92 -26.71 -19.51
CA LEU A 298 -3.62 -27.29 -19.78
C LEU A 298 -3.66 -28.16 -21.04
N GLY A 299 -2.61 -28.06 -21.85
CA GLY A 299 -2.35 -28.94 -22.99
C GLY A 299 -1.01 -29.66 -22.83
N ASN A 300 -0.85 -30.78 -23.52
CA ASN A 300 0.39 -31.54 -23.57
C ASN A 300 1.40 -30.86 -24.51
N ILE A 301 2.64 -30.68 -24.04
CA ILE A 301 3.74 -30.26 -24.90
C ILE A 301 4.27 -31.48 -25.68
N PRO A 302 4.25 -31.45 -27.03
CA PRO A 302 4.61 -32.61 -27.86
C PRO A 302 5.93 -33.26 -27.47
N ASN A 303 5.95 -34.60 -27.48
CA ASN A 303 7.11 -35.42 -27.11
C ASN A 303 7.58 -35.23 -25.66
N SER A 304 6.69 -34.82 -24.75
CA SER A 304 6.98 -34.70 -23.32
C SER A 304 5.79 -35.11 -22.45
N GLY A 305 6.06 -35.44 -21.19
CA GLY A 305 5.05 -35.62 -20.14
C GLY A 305 4.57 -34.31 -19.50
N ILE A 306 4.91 -33.15 -20.08
CA ILE A 306 4.70 -31.85 -19.46
C ILE A 306 3.39 -31.24 -19.95
N TYR A 307 2.56 -30.80 -19.01
CA TYR A 307 1.32 -30.08 -19.27
C TYR A 307 1.46 -28.59 -18.93
N ARG A 308 1.12 -27.71 -19.86
CA ARG A 308 1.23 -26.25 -19.71
C ARG A 308 0.01 -25.53 -20.24
N SER A 309 -0.20 -24.30 -19.77
CA SER A 309 -1.29 -23.44 -20.22
C SER A 309 -1.23 -23.24 -21.74
N MET A 310 -2.34 -23.53 -22.42
CA MET A 310 -2.46 -23.33 -23.87
C MET A 310 -2.50 -21.84 -24.24
N ASP A 311 -2.93 -20.96 -23.32
CA ASP A 311 -2.90 -19.51 -23.52
C ASP A 311 -1.47 -18.97 -23.60
N GLN A 312 -0.54 -19.60 -22.86
CA GLN A 312 0.87 -19.18 -22.79
C GLN A 312 1.73 -19.87 -23.86
N TYR A 313 1.49 -21.16 -24.11
CA TYR A 313 2.30 -21.98 -25.02
C TYR A 313 1.45 -22.49 -26.18
N GLN A 314 1.58 -21.84 -27.34
CA GLN A 314 0.84 -22.23 -28.56
C GLN A 314 1.18 -23.63 -29.09
N ILE A 315 2.32 -24.20 -28.67
CA ILE A 315 2.72 -25.57 -29.01
C ILE A 315 1.99 -26.64 -28.17
N ALA A 316 1.29 -26.25 -27.10
CA ALA A 316 0.57 -27.17 -26.24
C ALA A 316 -0.72 -27.62 -26.90
N ASN A 317 -0.92 -28.94 -27.03
CA ASN A 317 -2.07 -29.53 -27.69
C ASN A 317 -3.07 -30.09 -26.67
N SER A 318 -4.36 -29.92 -26.93
CA SER A 318 -5.42 -30.56 -26.16
C SER A 318 -5.36 -32.08 -26.33
N VAL A 319 -5.69 -32.83 -25.27
CA VAL A 319 -5.79 -34.28 -25.33
C VAL A 319 -7.23 -34.67 -25.72
N PRO A 320 -7.43 -35.47 -26.78
CA PRO A 320 -8.78 -35.82 -27.23
C PRO A 320 -9.62 -36.48 -26.12
N GLY A 321 -10.84 -35.97 -25.91
CA GLY A 321 -11.78 -36.51 -24.92
C GLY A 321 -11.46 -36.18 -23.45
N ILE A 322 -10.42 -35.39 -23.17
CA ILE A 322 -9.97 -35.04 -21.81
C ILE A 322 -9.80 -33.52 -21.67
N LEU A 323 -10.46 -32.94 -20.67
CA LEU A 323 -10.30 -31.54 -20.28
C LEU A 323 -9.45 -31.43 -19.01
N ILE A 324 -8.32 -30.73 -19.09
CA ILE A 324 -7.40 -30.54 -17.97
C ILE A 324 -7.45 -29.08 -17.51
N LEU A 325 -7.85 -28.85 -16.27
CA LEU A 325 -8.00 -27.52 -15.68
C LEU A 325 -7.08 -27.36 -14.48
N GLN A 326 -6.26 -26.32 -14.49
CA GLN A 326 -5.43 -25.93 -13.36
C GLN A 326 -6.12 -24.84 -12.53
N ILE A 327 -6.17 -25.06 -11.21
CA ILE A 327 -6.66 -24.07 -10.25
C ILE A 327 -5.48 -23.43 -9.53
N ASP A 328 -5.22 -22.16 -9.82
CA ASP A 328 -4.05 -21.41 -9.32
C ASP A 328 -4.39 -20.58 -8.06
N ALA A 329 -5.10 -21.20 -7.10
CA ALA A 329 -5.38 -20.58 -5.80
C ALA A 329 -5.94 -21.57 -4.76
N PRO A 330 -5.81 -21.27 -3.45
CA PRO A 330 -6.60 -21.93 -2.42
C PRO A 330 -8.10 -21.80 -2.68
N VAL A 331 -8.87 -22.82 -2.28
CA VAL A 331 -10.32 -22.87 -2.49
C VAL A 331 -11.03 -22.60 -1.16
N PHE A 332 -11.68 -21.44 -1.07
CA PHE A 332 -12.38 -20.98 0.13
C PHE A 332 -13.79 -20.47 -0.20
N PHE A 333 -14.58 -20.18 0.83
CA PHE A 333 -15.92 -19.59 0.71
C PHE A 333 -15.99 -18.43 -0.29
N ALA A 334 -14.99 -17.55 -0.31
CA ALA A 334 -14.95 -16.37 -1.17
C ALA A 334 -14.91 -16.68 -2.68
N ASN A 335 -14.35 -17.83 -3.09
CA ASN A 335 -14.16 -18.17 -4.51
C ASN A 335 -14.82 -19.48 -4.94
N ALA A 336 -15.36 -20.28 -4.01
CA ALA A 336 -15.98 -21.56 -4.28
C ALA A 336 -17.08 -21.46 -5.37
N SER A 337 -18.07 -20.58 -5.19
CA SER A 337 -19.16 -20.40 -6.17
C SER A 337 -18.64 -19.98 -7.55
N TYR A 338 -17.68 -19.05 -7.58
CA TYR A 338 -17.07 -18.59 -8.83
C TYR A 338 -16.33 -19.71 -9.56
N LEU A 339 -15.51 -20.49 -8.83
CA LEU A 339 -14.77 -21.61 -9.38
C LEU A 339 -15.71 -22.70 -9.93
N ARG A 340 -16.79 -23.02 -9.21
CA ARG A 340 -17.81 -23.98 -9.68
C ARG A 340 -18.40 -23.56 -11.02
N GLU A 341 -18.84 -22.30 -11.13
CA GLU A 341 -19.43 -21.75 -12.35
C GLU A 341 -18.39 -21.66 -13.47
N ARG A 342 -17.15 -21.28 -13.15
CA ARG A 342 -16.07 -21.15 -14.13
C ARG A 342 -15.66 -22.51 -14.71
N ILE A 343 -15.51 -23.53 -13.88
CA ILE A 343 -15.22 -24.90 -14.30
C ILE A 343 -16.38 -25.45 -15.14
N SER A 344 -17.62 -25.25 -14.69
CA SER A 344 -18.79 -25.69 -15.46
C SER A 344 -18.83 -25.02 -16.84
N ARG A 345 -18.54 -23.72 -16.92
CA ARG A 345 -18.44 -22.98 -18.18
C ARG A 345 -17.38 -23.55 -19.11
N TRP A 346 -16.18 -23.85 -18.59
CA TRP A 346 -15.13 -24.52 -19.38
C TRP A 346 -15.58 -25.86 -19.95
N ILE A 347 -16.30 -26.67 -19.16
CA ILE A 347 -16.83 -27.95 -19.63
C ILE A 347 -17.83 -27.74 -20.79
N TYR A 348 -18.76 -26.78 -20.65
CA TYR A 348 -19.71 -26.47 -21.72
C TYR A 348 -19.01 -25.95 -23.00
N GLU A 349 -18.04 -25.04 -22.84
CA GLU A 349 -17.26 -24.48 -23.96
C GLU A 349 -16.50 -25.58 -24.73
N GLU A 350 -15.89 -26.53 -24.02
CA GLU A 350 -15.20 -27.66 -24.66
C GLU A 350 -16.16 -28.67 -25.30
N GLU A 351 -17.30 -28.99 -24.66
CA GLU A 351 -18.31 -29.87 -25.26
C GLU A 351 -18.84 -29.30 -26.59
N ASP A 352 -19.10 -28.00 -26.65
CA ASP A 352 -19.56 -27.34 -27.87
C ASP A 352 -18.47 -27.23 -28.94
N ARG A 353 -17.21 -27.01 -28.54
CA ARG A 353 -16.04 -27.05 -29.44
C ARG A 353 -15.90 -28.42 -30.11
N LEU A 354 -15.96 -29.49 -29.32
CA LEU A 354 -15.82 -30.87 -29.81
C LEU A 354 -16.96 -31.25 -30.77
N LYS A 355 -18.21 -30.89 -30.44
CA LYS A 355 -19.36 -31.10 -31.34
C LYS A 355 -19.20 -30.38 -32.67
N SER A 356 -18.74 -29.14 -32.64
CA SER A 356 -18.56 -28.32 -33.86
C SER A 356 -17.42 -28.83 -34.74
N ALA A 357 -16.37 -29.39 -34.13
CA ALA A 357 -15.23 -29.98 -34.84
C ALA A 357 -15.47 -31.41 -35.35
N GLY A 358 -16.58 -32.06 -34.95
CA GLY A 358 -16.83 -33.47 -35.24
C GLY A 358 -15.83 -34.41 -34.53
N GLU A 359 -15.24 -33.95 -33.43
CA GLU A 359 -14.26 -34.70 -32.64
C GLU A 359 -14.92 -35.64 -31.62
N ALA A 360 -14.13 -36.50 -30.98
CA ALA A 360 -14.61 -37.38 -29.93
C ALA A 360 -15.23 -36.58 -28.77
N SER A 361 -16.34 -37.08 -28.20
CA SER A 361 -17.00 -36.45 -27.06
C SER A 361 -16.06 -36.32 -25.86
N LEU A 362 -16.33 -35.33 -25.01
CA LEU A 362 -15.64 -35.20 -23.73
C LEU A 362 -16.05 -36.37 -22.82
N HIS A 363 -15.08 -36.99 -22.14
CA HIS A 363 -15.33 -38.10 -21.21
C HIS A 363 -14.77 -37.81 -19.80
N TYR A 364 -13.63 -37.12 -19.73
CA TYR A 364 -12.90 -36.91 -18.48
C TYR A 364 -12.59 -35.43 -18.24
N VAL A 365 -12.70 -35.02 -16.97
CA VAL A 365 -12.27 -33.71 -16.49
C VAL A 365 -11.23 -33.92 -15.40
N ILE A 366 -10.01 -33.44 -15.62
CA ILE A 366 -8.90 -33.52 -14.66
C ILE A 366 -8.71 -32.14 -14.02
N LEU A 367 -8.79 -32.07 -12.70
CA LEU A 367 -8.43 -30.88 -11.94
C LEU A 367 -7.00 -31.01 -11.42
N ASP A 368 -6.09 -30.18 -11.95
CA ASP A 368 -4.76 -30.00 -11.38
C ASP A 368 -4.83 -29.08 -10.15
N LEU A 369 -4.58 -29.68 -9.00
CA LEU A 369 -4.63 -29.07 -7.68
C LEU A 369 -3.23 -28.76 -7.12
N SER A 370 -2.19 -28.84 -7.94
CA SER A 370 -0.79 -28.61 -7.52
C SER A 370 -0.60 -27.28 -6.78
N ALA A 371 -1.29 -26.22 -7.23
CA ALA A 371 -1.22 -24.86 -6.66
C ALA A 371 -2.27 -24.60 -5.55
N VAL A 372 -3.15 -25.57 -5.26
CA VAL A 372 -4.19 -25.43 -4.23
C VAL A 372 -3.62 -25.78 -2.87
N GLY A 373 -3.09 -24.76 -2.17
CA GLY A 373 -2.44 -24.96 -0.88
C GLY A 373 -3.38 -25.40 0.25
N SER A 374 -4.66 -25.05 0.20
CA SER A 374 -5.66 -25.49 1.18
C SER A 374 -7.10 -25.34 0.66
N ILE A 375 -8.01 -26.06 1.29
CA ILE A 375 -9.45 -26.02 1.04
C ILE A 375 -10.22 -25.80 2.35
N ASP A 376 -11.33 -25.05 2.35
CA ASP A 376 -12.25 -24.96 3.49
C ASP A 376 -13.53 -25.81 3.29
N THR A 377 -14.43 -25.78 4.27
CA THR A 377 -15.69 -26.55 4.22
C THR A 377 -16.54 -26.17 3.00
N SER A 378 -16.60 -24.89 2.64
CA SER A 378 -17.34 -24.42 1.46
C SER A 378 -16.71 -24.91 0.15
N GLY A 379 -15.39 -24.95 0.08
CA GLY A 379 -14.66 -25.55 -1.03
C GLY A 379 -14.93 -27.05 -1.19
N ILE A 380 -15.00 -27.79 -0.09
CA ILE A 380 -15.36 -29.22 -0.11
C ILE A 380 -16.78 -29.42 -0.64
N SER A 381 -17.75 -28.64 -0.14
CA SER A 381 -19.14 -28.68 -0.63
C SER A 381 -19.21 -28.34 -2.12
N MET A 382 -18.42 -27.35 -2.57
CA MET A 382 -18.33 -27.02 -3.98
C MET A 382 -17.80 -28.17 -4.82
N LEU A 383 -16.74 -28.84 -4.38
CA LEU A 383 -16.18 -29.98 -5.11
C LEU A 383 -17.16 -31.16 -5.16
N GLU A 384 -17.91 -31.41 -4.09
CA GLU A 384 -18.97 -32.43 -4.09
C GLU A 384 -20.10 -32.10 -5.09
N GLU A 385 -20.54 -30.85 -5.14
CA GLU A 385 -21.54 -30.41 -6.11
C GLU A 385 -21.02 -30.47 -7.55
N LEU A 386 -19.79 -30.02 -7.78
CA LEU A 386 -19.12 -30.10 -9.07
C LEU A 386 -19.06 -31.56 -9.54
N MET A 387 -18.64 -32.47 -8.67
CA MET A 387 -18.59 -33.89 -8.95
C MET A 387 -19.98 -34.43 -9.33
N LYS A 388 -21.04 -34.11 -8.59
CA LYS A 388 -22.42 -34.51 -8.94
C LYS A 388 -22.85 -33.97 -10.31
N ASN A 389 -22.52 -32.73 -10.62
CA ASN A 389 -22.87 -32.10 -11.88
C ASN A 389 -22.12 -32.73 -13.07
N VAL A 390 -20.84 -33.03 -12.89
CA VAL A 390 -20.00 -33.69 -13.90
C VAL A 390 -20.50 -35.13 -14.16
N HIS A 391 -20.78 -35.91 -13.11
CA HIS A 391 -21.32 -37.26 -13.27
C HIS A 391 -22.72 -37.30 -13.90
N ARG A 392 -23.59 -36.31 -13.61
CA ARG A 392 -24.90 -36.20 -14.27
C ARG A 392 -24.81 -36.00 -15.78
N LYS A 393 -23.69 -35.47 -16.28
CA LYS A 393 -23.41 -35.36 -17.71
C LYS A 393 -22.75 -36.60 -18.32
N GLY A 394 -22.51 -37.65 -17.52
CA GLY A 394 -21.77 -38.84 -17.97
C GLY A 394 -20.26 -38.65 -18.04
N LEU A 395 -19.74 -37.56 -17.46
CA LEU A 395 -18.30 -37.27 -17.38
C LEU A 395 -17.72 -37.78 -16.05
N GLN A 396 -16.46 -38.18 -16.04
CA GLN A 396 -15.73 -38.56 -14.83
C GLN A 396 -14.79 -37.42 -14.37
N LEU A 397 -14.85 -37.07 -13.08
CA LEU A 397 -13.97 -36.05 -12.47
C LEU A 397 -12.76 -36.72 -11.80
N LEU A 398 -11.57 -36.23 -12.12
CA LEU A 398 -10.29 -36.69 -11.58
C LEU A 398 -9.58 -35.56 -10.84
N LEU A 399 -8.84 -35.92 -9.79
CA LEU A 399 -7.98 -34.98 -9.06
C LEU A 399 -6.50 -35.34 -9.30
N ALA A 400 -5.71 -34.35 -9.72
CA ALA A 400 -4.27 -34.49 -9.87
C ALA A 400 -3.54 -33.62 -8.84
N ASN A 401 -2.55 -34.23 -8.18
CA ASN A 401 -1.64 -33.60 -7.21
C ASN A 401 -2.32 -32.79 -6.07
N PRO A 402 -3.31 -33.33 -5.35
CA PRO A 402 -3.86 -32.66 -4.17
C PRO A 402 -2.80 -32.56 -3.05
N GLN A 403 -2.58 -31.36 -2.52
CA GLN A 403 -1.64 -31.12 -1.43
C GLN A 403 -2.05 -31.82 -0.13
N SER A 404 -1.08 -32.08 0.76
CA SER A 404 -1.27 -32.87 1.99
C SER A 404 -2.40 -32.35 2.91
N GLU A 405 -2.52 -31.04 3.09
CA GLU A 405 -3.56 -30.43 3.92
C GLU A 405 -4.95 -30.57 3.27
N MET A 406 -5.02 -30.52 1.94
CA MET A 406 -6.24 -30.78 1.20
C MET A 406 -6.65 -32.25 1.33
N MET A 407 -5.72 -33.18 1.15
CA MET A 407 -5.98 -34.61 1.29
C MET A 407 -6.57 -34.98 2.66
N LYS A 408 -6.01 -34.44 3.76
CA LYS A 408 -6.55 -34.65 5.11
C LYS A 408 -8.00 -34.18 5.25
N LYS A 409 -8.36 -33.08 4.60
CA LYS A 409 -9.72 -32.53 4.66
C LYS A 409 -10.69 -33.31 3.79
N LEU A 410 -10.26 -33.75 2.60
CA LEU A 410 -11.03 -34.61 1.71
C LEU A 410 -11.35 -35.98 2.35
N ASP A 411 -10.37 -36.54 3.08
CA ASP A 411 -10.53 -37.79 3.83
C ASP A 411 -11.54 -37.62 4.97
N LYS A 412 -11.36 -36.59 5.81
CA LYS A 412 -12.31 -36.26 6.89
C LYS A 412 -13.72 -35.98 6.38
N SER A 413 -13.88 -35.42 5.19
CA SER A 413 -15.19 -35.17 4.59
C SER A 413 -15.78 -36.38 3.85
N LYS A 414 -15.08 -37.53 3.84
CA LYS A 414 -15.46 -38.75 3.09
C LYS A 414 -15.64 -38.50 1.58
N LEU A 415 -14.97 -37.47 1.05
CA LEU A 415 -15.08 -37.12 -0.36
C LEU A 415 -14.17 -38.02 -1.21
N ILE A 416 -13.06 -38.50 -0.64
CA ILE A 416 -12.19 -39.51 -1.26
C ILE A 416 -12.98 -40.77 -1.60
N ASP A 417 -13.83 -41.25 -0.67
CA ASP A 417 -14.67 -42.44 -0.89
C ASP A 417 -15.68 -42.25 -2.02
N LYS A 418 -16.24 -41.03 -2.14
CA LYS A 418 -17.22 -40.70 -3.20
C LYS A 418 -16.58 -40.53 -4.58
N ILE A 419 -15.38 -39.95 -4.64
CA ILE A 419 -14.61 -39.83 -5.89
C ILE A 419 -14.12 -41.22 -6.31
N GLY A 420 -13.67 -42.03 -5.35
CA GLY A 420 -12.98 -43.28 -5.57
C GLY A 420 -11.47 -43.06 -5.55
N GLN A 421 -10.75 -43.85 -4.75
CA GLN A 421 -9.30 -43.74 -4.60
C GLN A 421 -8.54 -43.90 -5.93
N GLY A 422 -9.10 -44.64 -6.89
CA GLY A 422 -8.54 -44.82 -8.23
C GLY A 422 -8.61 -43.60 -9.15
N TRP A 423 -9.24 -42.50 -8.71
CA TRP A 423 -9.40 -41.27 -9.50
C TRP A 423 -8.60 -40.07 -8.92
N ILE A 424 -7.68 -40.36 -8.00
CA ILE A 424 -6.77 -39.37 -7.41
C ILE A 424 -5.34 -39.77 -7.78
N PHE A 425 -4.61 -38.87 -8.45
CA PHE A 425 -3.28 -39.13 -9.01
C PHE A 425 -2.24 -38.16 -8.47
N LEU A 426 -0.96 -38.55 -8.50
CA LEU A 426 0.13 -37.67 -8.08
C LEU A 426 0.48 -36.66 -9.17
N THR A 427 0.36 -37.04 -10.44
CA THR A 427 0.67 -36.18 -11.58
C THR A 427 -0.48 -36.12 -12.59
N VAL A 428 -0.51 -35.04 -13.37
CA VAL A 428 -1.46 -34.90 -14.49
C VAL A 428 -1.20 -35.95 -15.56
N GLU A 429 0.07 -36.30 -15.80
CA GLU A 429 0.46 -37.33 -16.77
C GLU A 429 -0.09 -38.72 -16.42
N GLU A 430 -0.02 -39.11 -15.14
CA GLU A 430 -0.61 -40.36 -14.65
C GLU A 430 -2.12 -40.37 -14.85
N ALA A 431 -2.80 -39.27 -14.51
CA ALA A 431 -4.25 -39.13 -14.70
C ALA A 431 -4.65 -39.25 -16.17
N VAL A 432 -3.94 -38.57 -17.08
CA VAL A 432 -4.18 -38.64 -18.52
C VAL A 432 -3.92 -40.05 -19.06
N SER A 433 -2.84 -40.70 -18.62
CA SER A 433 -2.49 -42.05 -19.05
C SER A 433 -3.56 -43.07 -18.63
N ALA A 434 -4.09 -42.95 -17.40
CA ALA A 434 -5.18 -43.76 -16.92
C ALA A 434 -6.47 -43.53 -17.72
N CYS A 435 -6.84 -42.27 -18.01
CA CYS A 435 -7.97 -41.94 -18.86
C CYS A 435 -7.84 -42.51 -20.27
N ASN A 436 -6.66 -42.36 -20.90
CA ASN A 436 -6.41 -42.90 -22.24
C ASN A 436 -6.53 -44.43 -22.26
N PHE A 437 -5.97 -45.13 -21.27
CA PHE A 437 -6.11 -46.57 -21.15
C PHE A 437 -7.58 -47.00 -21.08
N MET A 438 -8.39 -46.31 -20.28
CA MET A 438 -9.83 -46.59 -20.16
C MET A 438 -10.58 -46.29 -21.47
N LEU A 439 -10.30 -45.17 -22.14
CA LEU A 439 -10.88 -44.83 -23.43
C LEU A 439 -10.59 -45.90 -24.49
N HIS A 440 -9.34 -46.36 -24.57
CA HIS A 440 -8.94 -47.40 -25.52
C HIS A 440 -9.58 -48.75 -25.20
N THR A 441 -9.69 -49.12 -23.92
CA THR A 441 -10.30 -50.38 -23.49
C THR A 441 -11.80 -50.39 -23.77
N CYS A 442 -12.52 -49.30 -23.50
CA CYS A 442 -13.95 -49.17 -23.83
C CYS A 442 -14.20 -49.23 -25.34
N LYS A 443 -13.33 -48.62 -26.16
CA LYS A 443 -13.44 -48.67 -27.62
C LYS A 443 -13.20 -50.09 -28.17
N ALA A 444 -12.23 -50.82 -27.61
CA ALA A 444 -11.95 -52.21 -27.99
C ALA A 444 -13.10 -53.17 -27.64
N ILE A 445 -13.76 -52.98 -26.49
CA ILE A 445 -14.92 -53.78 -26.08
C ILE A 445 -16.12 -53.53 -27.01
N HIS A 446 -16.39 -52.28 -27.38
CA HIS A 446 -17.47 -51.97 -28.33
C HIS A 446 -17.26 -52.62 -29.71
N VAL A 447 -16.03 -52.60 -30.23
CA VAL A 447 -15.69 -53.27 -31.51
C VAL A 447 -15.86 -54.78 -31.42
N ALA A 448 -15.48 -55.41 -30.30
CA ALA A 448 -15.66 -56.84 -30.09
C ALA A 448 -17.13 -57.26 -29.94
N VAL A 449 -17.97 -56.40 -29.35
CA VAL A 449 -19.42 -56.65 -29.21
C VAL A 449 -20.13 -56.49 -30.56
N ASP A 450 -19.76 -55.50 -31.38
CA ASP A 450 -20.33 -55.33 -32.72
C ASP A 450 -19.92 -56.49 -33.66
N GLN A 451 -18.69 -56.98 -33.57
CA GLN A 451 -18.24 -58.17 -34.32
C GLN A 451 -18.98 -59.45 -33.89
N ASN A 452 -19.20 -59.65 -32.59
CA ASN A 452 -19.99 -60.78 -32.08
C ASN A 452 -21.50 -60.67 -32.39
N ALA A 453 -22.02 -59.45 -32.61
CA ALA A 453 -23.40 -59.23 -33.02
C ALA A 453 -23.61 -59.46 -34.53
N GLU A 454 -22.58 -59.26 -35.35
CA GLU A 454 -22.56 -59.63 -36.76
C GLU A 454 -22.37 -61.15 -36.95
N GLU A 455 -21.53 -61.81 -36.15
CA GLU A 455 -21.37 -63.27 -36.21
C GLU A 455 -22.61 -64.06 -35.75
N ASN A 456 -23.43 -63.51 -34.84
CA ASN A 456 -24.70 -64.12 -34.43
C ASN A 456 -25.87 -63.86 -35.40
N LYS A 457 -25.63 -63.18 -36.53
CA LYS A 457 -26.62 -62.93 -37.59
C LYS A 457 -26.37 -63.77 -38.87
N VAL A 458 -25.44 -64.73 -38.84
CA VAL A 458 -25.15 -65.65 -39.96
C VAL A 458 -25.73 -67.04 -39.71
#